data_AF-A0AAV2C8V5-F1
#
_entry.id   AF-A0AAV2C8V5-F1
#
_cell.length_a   1.000
_cell.length_b   1.000
_cell.length_c   1.000
_cell.angle_alpha   90.00
_cell.angle_beta   90.00
_cell.angle_gamma   90.00
#
_symmetry.space_group_name_H-M   'P 1'
#
loop_
_entity.id
_entity.type
_entity.pdbx_description
1 polymer ?
#
loop_
_entity_poly.entity_id
_entity_poly.type
_entity_poly.pdbx_seq_one_letter_code
_entity_poly.pdbx_strand_id
1 'polypeptide(L)'
;MGLLGLANSSSLINLNVASSTSSLRPSLPSLFPSLSSFRIQPLSAGNKKFVALVQNLDRNLDKELLSEPMESDKDESQGGLNRGLYPPLDPYDSGFLKVSDLHSIYYEQSGNPSGHPVVFLHGGPGGGTAPSNRRFFDPEFYRIILFDQRGAGKSVPHACLEHNTTWDLVSDIEKLREHLKIPEWQVFGGSWGSTLALTYSQSHPDKVTGLVLRGIFLLRKKEIDWFYEGGAAAIFPDAWEPFRDLIPEDERGSFVNAYSKRLNSADMEIQYAAARAWTKWEMMTAYLIPSEESIKRGDDDMFSLAFARIENHYFINKGFFPSDSYLLDNVDKIRHINTTIVQGRYDVCCPMMSAWDLHKAWPEAEFKIVRDAGHSANERGITAELVAANERLKNIIRNKS
;
A
#
# COMPACT_ATOMS: atom_id res chain seq x y z
N MET A 1 47.07 -45.29 15.64
CA MET A 1 46.97 -46.14 14.42
C MET A 1 45.70 -45.76 13.68
N GLY A 2 45.79 -45.39 12.39
CA GLY A 2 44.70 -45.31 11.39
C GLY A 2 43.62 -44.24 11.63
N LEU A 3 43.62 -43.01 11.07
CA LEU A 3 43.46 -42.55 9.66
C LEU A 3 42.13 -42.95 8.99
N LEU A 4 41.30 -41.93 8.71
CA LEU A 4 40.36 -41.69 7.59
C LEU A 4 39.26 -40.73 8.12
N GLY A 5 38.93 -39.58 7.55
CA GLY A 5 39.25 -38.94 6.29
C GLY A 5 38.05 -38.06 5.95
N LEU A 6 38.18 -36.73 5.99
CA LEU A 6 37.19 -35.81 5.42
C LEU A 6 37.92 -34.76 4.60
N ALA A 7 37.63 -34.78 3.30
CA ALA A 7 38.23 -33.94 2.28
C ALA A 7 37.68 -32.51 2.36
N ASN A 8 38.60 -31.55 2.37
CA ASN A 8 38.32 -30.14 2.07
C ASN A 8 38.40 -29.93 0.55
N SER A 9 37.36 -29.40 -0.06
CA SER A 9 37.43 -28.82 -1.41
C SER A 9 37.49 -27.29 -1.29
N SER A 10 38.69 -26.74 -1.52
CA SER A 10 38.91 -25.30 -1.68
C SER A 10 38.92 -24.97 -3.17
N SER A 11 38.01 -24.11 -3.64
CA SER A 11 38.06 -23.53 -4.98
C SER A 11 38.90 -22.24 -4.94
N LEU A 12 40.06 -22.30 -5.60
CA LEU A 12 40.92 -21.15 -5.89
C LEU A 12 40.41 -20.46 -7.16
N ILE A 13 40.06 -19.18 -7.07
CA ILE A 13 39.82 -18.32 -8.25
C ILE A 13 41.10 -17.55 -8.52
N ASN A 14 41.76 -17.86 -9.63
CA ASN A 14 42.88 -17.10 -10.18
C ASN A 14 42.35 -15.91 -10.98
N LEU A 15 42.70 -14.68 -10.57
CA LEU A 15 42.51 -13.47 -11.39
C LEU A 15 43.87 -13.00 -11.89
N ASN A 16 44.09 -13.12 -13.20
CA ASN A 16 45.21 -12.51 -13.91
C ASN A 16 44.93 -11.01 -14.08
N VAL A 17 45.74 -10.15 -13.45
CA VAL A 17 45.73 -8.70 -13.69
C VAL A 17 46.87 -8.36 -14.64
N ALA A 18 46.52 -7.93 -15.84
CA ALA A 18 47.45 -7.34 -16.80
C ALA A 18 47.70 -5.87 -16.45
N SER A 19 48.98 -5.52 -16.28
CA SER A 19 49.46 -4.17 -16.03
C SER A 19 49.37 -3.30 -17.29
N SER A 20 48.73 -2.14 -17.20
CA SER A 20 49.06 -1.02 -18.08
C SER A 20 49.03 0.30 -17.30
N THR A 21 50.16 1.01 -17.38
CA THR A 21 50.43 2.29 -16.76
C THR A 21 49.84 3.41 -17.63
N SER A 22 48.99 4.27 -17.07
CA SER A 22 48.92 5.65 -17.53
C SER A 22 48.46 6.59 -16.41
N SER A 23 49.23 7.64 -16.24
CA SER A 23 49.13 8.68 -15.23
C SER A 23 48.18 9.78 -15.69
N LEU A 24 47.06 10.00 -15.00
CA LEU A 24 46.27 11.21 -15.12
C LEU A 24 45.75 11.63 -13.74
N ARG A 25 46.25 12.77 -13.24
CA ARG A 25 45.69 13.49 -12.09
C ARG A 25 44.39 14.18 -12.50
N PRO A 26 43.44 14.30 -11.57
CA PRO A 26 42.82 15.62 -11.37
C PRO A 26 42.82 16.04 -9.90
N SER A 27 42.95 17.35 -9.73
CA SER A 27 42.93 18.14 -8.51
C SER A 27 41.53 18.23 -7.87
N LEU A 28 41.44 18.01 -6.57
CA LEU A 28 40.29 18.35 -5.72
C LEU A 28 40.60 19.62 -4.91
N PRO A 29 39.67 20.57 -4.75
CA PRO A 29 39.85 21.72 -3.87
C PRO A 29 39.56 21.34 -2.42
N SER A 30 40.47 21.75 -1.53
CA SER A 30 40.40 21.61 -0.09
C SER A 30 39.55 22.72 0.56
N LEU A 31 38.60 22.33 1.41
CA LEU A 31 38.04 23.18 2.48
C LEU A 31 38.27 22.44 3.81
N PHE A 32 39.13 23.02 4.65
CA PHE A 32 39.56 22.60 6.00
C PHE A 32 38.47 22.87 7.09
N PRO A 33 38.66 22.57 8.41
CA PRO A 33 39.78 21.89 9.11
C PRO A 33 39.43 20.87 10.23
N SER A 34 40.50 20.15 10.61
CA SER A 34 40.91 19.71 11.97
C SER A 34 40.08 18.68 12.75
N LEU A 35 40.62 17.46 12.82
CA LEU A 35 40.82 16.77 14.09
C LEU A 35 42.25 16.22 14.16
N SER A 36 42.84 16.43 15.33
CA SER A 36 44.24 16.24 15.69
C SER A 36 44.61 14.78 15.93
N SER A 37 45.87 14.48 15.60
CA SER A 37 46.76 13.44 16.13
C SER A 37 46.39 11.97 15.93
N PHE A 38 46.98 11.34 14.91
CA PHE A 38 47.46 9.96 15.01
C PHE A 38 48.99 9.95 14.84
N ARG A 39 49.67 9.42 15.85
CA ARG A 39 51.12 9.24 15.90
C ARG A 39 51.43 7.83 15.37
N ILE A 40 52.00 7.72 14.18
CA ILE A 40 52.53 6.45 13.67
C ILE A 40 54.00 6.38 14.05
N GLN A 41 54.38 5.40 14.88
CA GLN A 41 55.78 4.99 15.03
C GLN A 41 56.10 3.90 14.01
N PRO A 42 57.26 3.94 13.33
CA PRO A 42 57.69 2.85 12.47
C PRO A 42 58.45 1.81 13.31
N LEU A 43 58.14 0.53 13.11
CA LEU A 43 59.03 -0.57 13.50
C LEU A 43 59.24 -1.48 12.29
N SER A 44 60.52 -1.75 12.06
CA SER A 44 61.09 -2.43 10.91
C SER A 44 61.02 -3.95 11.00
N ALA A 45 60.98 -4.56 9.81
CA ALA A 45 61.53 -5.86 9.44
C ALA A 45 60.92 -7.14 10.06
N GLY A 46 60.42 -8.01 9.17
CA GLY A 46 60.35 -9.44 9.43
C GLY A 46 59.07 -10.10 8.95
N ASN A 47 59.16 -10.81 7.81
CA ASN A 47 58.18 -11.80 7.36
C ASN A 47 57.62 -12.64 8.52
N LYS A 48 56.29 -12.60 8.73
CA LYS A 48 55.49 -13.75 9.21
C LYS A 48 53.99 -13.42 9.12
N LYS A 49 53.25 -14.42 8.63
CA LYS A 49 51.79 -14.49 8.52
C LYS A 49 51.10 -14.06 9.81
N PHE A 50 50.04 -13.26 9.71
CA PHE A 50 49.09 -13.04 10.81
C PHE A 50 47.72 -13.59 10.43
N VAL A 51 47.28 -14.57 11.21
CA VAL A 51 45.90 -15.02 11.33
C VAL A 51 45.26 -14.12 12.38
N ALA A 52 44.28 -13.31 12.00
CA ALA A 52 43.47 -12.57 12.96
C ALA A 52 42.37 -13.50 13.49
N LEU A 53 42.58 -14.00 14.70
CA LEU A 53 41.56 -14.63 15.53
C LEU A 53 40.68 -13.51 16.09
N VAL A 54 39.46 -13.34 15.59
CA VAL A 54 38.48 -12.46 16.25
C VAL A 54 37.76 -13.29 17.30
N GLN A 55 38.16 -13.13 18.56
CA GLN A 55 37.41 -13.60 19.72
C GLN A 55 36.23 -12.67 19.96
N ASN A 56 35.04 -13.26 20.08
CA ASN A 56 33.82 -12.62 20.54
C ASN A 56 34.05 -11.90 21.87
N LEU A 57 33.81 -10.59 21.90
CA LEU A 57 33.69 -9.81 23.13
C LEU A 57 32.37 -9.03 23.11
N ASP A 58 31.59 -9.34 24.13
CA ASP A 58 30.41 -8.69 24.70
C ASP A 58 29.17 -8.40 23.83
N ARG A 59 28.21 -9.33 23.99
CA ARG A 59 26.77 -9.05 24.05
C ARG A 59 26.52 -8.18 25.28
N ASN A 60 26.27 -6.87 25.12
CA ASN A 60 25.40 -6.05 26.00
C ASN A 60 25.56 -4.52 25.74
N LEU A 61 25.64 -4.11 24.47
CA LEU A 61 25.37 -2.73 24.08
C LEU A 61 24.54 -2.80 22.80
N ASP A 62 23.22 -2.87 22.91
CA ASP A 62 22.24 -2.54 21.85
C ASP A 62 20.79 -2.75 22.32
N LYS A 63 20.49 -2.40 23.59
CA LYS A 63 19.12 -2.46 24.14
C LYS A 63 18.63 -1.18 24.82
N GLU A 64 19.39 -0.09 24.77
CA GLU A 64 19.02 1.19 25.39
C GLU A 64 18.96 2.38 24.41
N LEU A 65 19.04 2.14 23.10
CA LEU A 65 18.93 3.20 22.07
C LEU A 65 17.68 3.09 21.17
N LEU A 66 16.74 2.20 21.51
CA LEU A 66 15.49 2.01 20.76
C LEU A 66 14.27 2.11 21.69
N SER A 67 14.13 3.22 22.42
CA SER A 67 12.89 3.52 23.14
C SER A 67 12.70 4.99 23.53
N GLU A 68 13.05 5.93 22.64
CA GLU A 68 12.52 7.28 22.74
C GLU A 68 11.69 7.62 21.49
N PRO A 69 10.45 8.12 21.64
CA PRO A 69 9.72 8.65 20.51
C PRO A 69 10.45 9.93 20.07
N MET A 70 11.19 9.82 18.96
CA MET A 70 11.85 10.96 18.33
C MET A 70 10.79 12.03 18.03
N GLU A 71 10.99 13.22 18.59
CA GLU A 71 10.11 14.37 18.47
C GLU A 71 9.68 14.59 17.02
N SER A 72 8.39 14.85 16.84
CA SER A 72 7.83 15.32 15.58
C SER A 72 8.57 16.59 15.17
N ASP A 73 9.21 16.59 14.00
CA ASP A 73 9.59 17.82 13.31
C ASP A 73 8.31 18.64 13.10
N LYS A 74 8.07 19.58 14.01
CA LYS A 74 7.06 20.62 13.86
C LYS A 74 7.65 21.61 12.86
N ASP A 75 7.28 21.45 11.60
CA ASP A 75 7.40 22.54 10.64
C ASP A 75 6.37 23.61 11.04
N GLU A 76 6.82 24.57 11.87
CA GLU A 76 6.02 25.67 12.42
C GLU A 76 5.65 26.75 11.39
N SER A 77 5.88 26.51 10.09
CA SER A 77 5.68 27.53 9.06
C SER A 77 4.28 27.57 8.43
N GLN A 78 3.36 26.66 8.76
CA GLN A 78 1.93 26.77 8.43
C GLN A 78 1.08 26.24 9.59
N GLY A 79 0.18 27.06 10.17
CA GLY A 79 -0.64 26.76 11.35
C GLY A 79 -0.92 25.26 11.55
N GLY A 80 -0.18 24.66 12.48
CA GLY A 80 0.17 23.24 12.44
C GLY A 80 -1.02 22.29 12.51
N LEU A 81 -1.41 21.72 11.36
CA LEU A 81 -2.38 20.62 11.32
C LEU A 81 -1.78 19.36 11.95
N ASN A 82 -2.61 18.56 12.61
CA ASN A 82 -2.18 17.21 13.02
C ASN A 82 -1.80 16.39 11.77
N ARG A 83 -0.68 15.67 11.88
CA ARG A 83 -0.10 14.81 10.85
C ARG A 83 0.20 13.40 11.37
N GLY A 84 -0.09 13.11 12.64
CA GLY A 84 0.05 11.78 13.22
C GLY A 84 -1.28 11.04 13.23
N LEU A 85 -1.25 9.71 13.12
CA LEU A 85 -2.41 8.87 13.40
C LEU A 85 -2.94 9.18 14.82
N TYR A 86 -4.25 9.31 14.94
CA TYR A 86 -4.92 9.42 16.23
C TYR A 86 -4.68 8.16 17.08
N PRO A 87 -4.84 8.23 18.41
CA PRO A 87 -4.74 7.05 19.27
C PRO A 87 -5.68 5.92 18.80
N PRO A 88 -5.35 4.64 19.06
CA PRO A 88 -6.28 3.54 18.84
C PRO A 88 -7.60 3.78 19.58
N LEU A 89 -8.70 3.40 18.93
CA LEU A 89 -10.06 3.48 19.48
C LEU A 89 -10.87 2.28 19.03
N ASP A 90 -11.80 1.83 19.88
CA ASP A 90 -12.72 0.73 19.58
C ASP A 90 -14.03 1.24 18.98
N PRO A 91 -14.72 0.43 18.16
CA PRO A 91 -16.04 0.80 17.66
C PRO A 91 -17.06 0.78 18.80
N TYR A 92 -17.95 1.78 18.81
CA TYR A 92 -19.06 1.82 19.76
C TYR A 92 -20.28 1.02 19.28
N ASP A 93 -20.35 0.72 17.97
CA ASP A 93 -21.40 -0.08 17.34
C ASP A 93 -20.80 -0.88 16.17
N SER A 94 -21.29 -2.11 15.96
CA SER A 94 -20.94 -2.91 14.79
C SER A 94 -22.02 -3.95 14.51
N GLY A 95 -22.12 -4.40 13.27
CA GLY A 95 -23.14 -5.37 12.89
C GLY A 95 -22.98 -5.88 11.47
N PHE A 96 -23.97 -6.66 11.06
CA PHE A 96 -24.11 -7.16 9.69
C PHE A 96 -25.35 -6.55 9.05
N LEU A 97 -25.20 -5.99 7.86
CA LEU A 97 -26.31 -5.48 7.05
C LEU A 97 -26.56 -6.43 5.88
N LYS A 98 -27.76 -7.04 5.83
CA LYS A 98 -28.19 -7.83 4.67
C LYS A 98 -28.47 -6.88 3.50
N VAL A 99 -27.61 -6.92 2.48
CA VAL A 99 -27.68 -6.02 1.31
C VAL A 99 -28.29 -6.69 0.08
N SER A 100 -28.36 -8.02 0.06
CA SER A 100 -29.09 -8.79 -0.94
C SER A 100 -29.54 -10.12 -0.33
N ASP A 101 -30.22 -10.97 -1.11
CA ASP A 101 -30.56 -12.32 -0.64
C ASP A 101 -29.33 -13.18 -0.33
N LEU A 102 -28.20 -12.90 -0.99
CA LEU A 102 -26.95 -13.63 -0.84
C LEU A 102 -26.01 -12.98 0.18
N HIS A 103 -25.85 -11.66 0.14
CA HIS A 103 -24.76 -10.95 0.84
C HIS A 103 -25.21 -10.24 2.11
N SER A 104 -24.39 -10.39 3.15
CA SER A 104 -24.43 -9.55 4.35
C SER A 104 -23.04 -8.94 4.60
N ILE A 105 -22.99 -7.60 4.61
CA ILE A 105 -21.75 -6.86 4.83
C ILE A 105 -21.55 -6.56 6.30
N TYR A 106 -20.33 -6.72 6.81
CA TYR A 106 -19.95 -6.24 8.13
C TYR A 106 -19.73 -4.73 8.10
N TYR A 107 -20.20 -4.03 9.12
CA TYR A 107 -19.89 -2.62 9.34
C TYR A 107 -19.57 -2.34 10.82
N GLU A 108 -18.84 -1.26 11.06
CA GLU A 108 -18.58 -0.71 12.38
C GLU A 108 -18.63 0.82 12.39
N GLN A 109 -18.97 1.38 13.55
CA GLN A 109 -19.00 2.82 13.81
C GLN A 109 -18.07 3.16 14.98
N SER A 110 -17.22 4.17 14.80
CA SER A 110 -16.24 4.65 15.78
C SER A 110 -16.25 6.18 15.87
N GLY A 111 -15.51 6.73 16.84
CA GLY A 111 -15.41 8.18 17.03
C GLY A 111 -16.65 8.76 17.71
N ASN A 112 -17.05 9.96 17.32
CA ASN A 112 -18.17 10.69 17.90
C ASN A 112 -19.49 10.27 17.23
N PRO A 113 -20.46 9.66 17.93
CA PRO A 113 -21.75 9.25 17.35
C PRO A 113 -22.58 10.41 16.76
N SER A 114 -22.33 11.64 17.22
CA SER A 114 -22.95 12.87 16.73
C SER A 114 -22.01 13.71 15.85
N GLY A 115 -20.86 13.16 15.49
CA GLY A 115 -19.84 13.82 14.68
C GLY A 115 -20.18 13.87 13.19
N HIS A 116 -19.33 14.54 12.42
CA HIS A 116 -19.42 14.58 10.96
C HIS A 116 -19.21 13.17 10.39
N PRO A 117 -20.15 12.61 9.61
CA PRO A 117 -20.03 11.25 9.12
C PRO A 117 -18.96 11.13 8.03
N VAL A 118 -18.11 10.11 8.14
CA VAL A 118 -17.12 9.73 7.13
C VAL A 118 -17.17 8.23 6.88
N VAL A 119 -17.21 7.81 5.60
CA VAL A 119 -17.11 6.41 5.21
C VAL A 119 -15.71 6.10 4.68
N PHE A 120 -15.12 5.03 5.20
CA PHE A 120 -13.84 4.49 4.76
C PHE A 120 -14.06 3.34 3.77
N LEU A 121 -13.48 3.45 2.58
CA LEU A 121 -13.52 2.44 1.52
C LEU A 121 -12.15 1.75 1.44
N HIS A 122 -12.09 0.48 1.86
CA HIS A 122 -10.85 -0.30 1.82
C HIS A 122 -10.42 -0.66 0.39
N GLY A 123 -9.12 -0.96 0.23
CA GLY A 123 -8.50 -1.34 -1.04
C GLY A 123 -8.57 -2.84 -1.37
N GLY A 124 -7.71 -3.27 -2.29
CA GLY A 124 -7.71 -4.56 -2.97
C GLY A 124 -8.16 -4.40 -4.43
N PRO A 125 -9.37 -4.87 -4.83
CA PRO A 125 -10.50 -5.21 -3.95
C PRO A 125 -10.32 -6.52 -3.17
N GLY A 126 -11.15 -6.72 -2.14
CA GLY A 126 -11.07 -7.93 -1.29
C GLY A 126 -10.21 -7.79 -0.03
N GLY A 127 -9.66 -6.61 0.26
CA GLY A 127 -8.74 -6.40 1.40
C GLY A 127 -9.37 -6.43 2.81
N GLY A 128 -10.60 -5.97 2.95
CA GLY A 128 -11.23 -5.74 4.25
C GLY A 128 -10.62 -4.55 5.02
N THR A 129 -11.30 -4.18 6.10
CA THR A 129 -10.89 -3.11 7.01
C THR A 129 -9.98 -3.64 8.13
N ALA A 130 -9.22 -2.73 8.75
CA ALA A 130 -8.37 -3.00 9.90
C ALA A 130 -8.58 -1.92 10.98
N PRO A 131 -8.36 -2.22 12.28
CA PRO A 131 -8.53 -1.24 13.36
C PRO A 131 -7.73 0.04 13.18
N SER A 132 -6.56 -0.03 12.52
CA SER A 132 -5.73 1.14 12.21
C SER A 132 -6.41 2.13 11.28
N ASN A 133 -7.38 1.72 10.46
CA ASN A 133 -8.08 2.60 9.53
C ASN A 133 -8.93 3.66 10.25
N ARG A 134 -9.36 3.43 11.49
CA ARG A 134 -10.09 4.42 12.31
C ARG A 134 -9.21 5.62 12.69
N ARG A 135 -7.89 5.42 12.70
CA ARG A 135 -6.92 6.37 13.27
C ARG A 135 -6.56 7.52 12.33
N PHE A 136 -7.10 7.54 11.10
CA PHE A 136 -6.93 8.66 10.17
C PHE A 136 -7.83 9.86 10.49
N PHE A 137 -8.79 9.70 11.38
CA PHE A 137 -9.86 10.66 11.64
C PHE A 137 -9.82 11.13 13.09
N ASP A 138 -10.03 12.43 13.30
CA ASP A 138 -10.23 13.00 14.63
C ASP A 138 -11.47 12.37 15.30
N PRO A 139 -11.30 11.58 16.38
CA PRO A 139 -12.40 10.84 16.98
C PRO A 139 -13.39 11.74 17.73
N GLU A 140 -13.02 13.00 18.04
CA GLU A 140 -13.94 13.96 18.66
C GLU A 140 -14.84 14.64 17.63
N PHE A 141 -14.38 14.75 16.38
CA PHE A 141 -15.11 15.41 15.30
C PHE A 141 -15.87 14.44 14.40
N TYR A 142 -15.28 13.31 14.04
CA TYR A 142 -15.85 12.40 13.04
C TYR A 142 -16.69 11.28 13.67
N ARG A 143 -17.83 10.99 13.04
CA ARG A 143 -18.51 9.70 13.11
C ARG A 143 -17.93 8.81 12.03
N ILE A 144 -17.13 7.82 12.40
CA ILE A 144 -16.29 7.06 11.48
C ILE A 144 -17.01 5.74 11.13
N ILE A 145 -17.32 5.52 9.85
CA ILE A 145 -17.98 4.32 9.33
C ILE A 145 -16.97 3.52 8.54
N LEU A 146 -16.69 2.30 9.00
CA LEU A 146 -15.92 1.28 8.27
C LEU A 146 -16.87 0.16 7.89
N PHE A 147 -16.69 -0.42 6.71
CA PHE A 147 -17.38 -1.65 6.33
C PHE A 147 -16.50 -2.51 5.44
N ASP A 148 -16.72 -3.83 5.52
CA ASP A 148 -16.05 -4.78 4.66
C ASP A 148 -16.92 -5.01 3.41
N GLN A 149 -16.35 -4.82 2.23
CA GLN A 149 -17.05 -5.04 0.95
C GLN A 149 -17.42 -6.52 0.78
N ARG A 150 -18.32 -6.81 -0.18
CA ARG A 150 -18.82 -8.18 -0.42
C ARG A 150 -17.68 -9.20 -0.53
N GLY A 151 -17.78 -10.28 0.24
CA GLY A 151 -16.82 -11.38 0.28
C GLY A 151 -15.46 -11.08 0.92
N ALA A 152 -15.21 -9.86 1.39
CA ALA A 152 -13.96 -9.46 2.02
C ALA A 152 -14.08 -9.41 3.55
N GLY A 153 -12.95 -9.55 4.25
CA GLY A 153 -12.88 -9.38 5.70
C GLY A 153 -13.91 -10.25 6.45
N LYS A 154 -14.76 -9.61 7.23
CA LYS A 154 -15.84 -10.27 8.00
C LYS A 154 -17.13 -10.45 7.20
N SER A 155 -17.27 -9.84 6.03
CA SER A 155 -18.49 -9.93 5.21
C SER A 155 -18.71 -11.33 4.65
N VAL A 156 -19.98 -11.72 4.52
CA VAL A 156 -20.38 -13.08 4.14
C VAL A 156 -21.27 -13.09 2.90
N PRO A 157 -21.14 -14.10 2.01
CA PRO A 157 -20.23 -15.25 2.12
C PRO A 157 -18.78 -14.88 1.75
N HIS A 158 -17.82 -15.43 2.50
CA HIS A 158 -16.38 -15.17 2.30
C HIS A 158 -15.90 -15.58 0.90
N ALA A 159 -15.05 -14.74 0.28
CA ALA A 159 -14.50 -14.92 -1.07
C ALA A 159 -15.56 -15.17 -2.17
N CYS A 160 -16.79 -14.70 -1.97
CA CYS A 160 -17.88 -14.85 -2.94
C CYS A 160 -17.76 -13.84 -4.09
N LEU A 161 -17.85 -14.34 -5.33
CA LEU A 161 -17.79 -13.53 -6.55
C LEU A 161 -19.17 -13.28 -7.19
N GLU A 162 -20.18 -14.04 -6.78
CA GLU A 162 -21.54 -13.88 -7.29
C GLU A 162 -22.14 -12.58 -6.79
N HIS A 163 -22.73 -11.78 -7.70
CA HIS A 163 -23.22 -10.43 -7.38
C HIS A 163 -22.15 -9.59 -6.65
N ASN A 164 -20.89 -9.65 -7.10
CA ASN A 164 -19.80 -8.87 -6.54
C ASN A 164 -19.18 -7.99 -7.62
N THR A 165 -19.91 -6.94 -7.99
CA THR A 165 -19.51 -5.97 -9.02
C THR A 165 -19.30 -4.58 -8.42
N THR A 166 -18.64 -3.69 -9.15
CA THR A 166 -18.48 -2.29 -8.73
C THR A 166 -19.83 -1.63 -8.42
N TRP A 167 -20.86 -1.90 -9.22
CA TRP A 167 -22.19 -1.31 -9.07
C TRP A 167 -22.98 -1.91 -7.90
N ASP A 168 -22.75 -3.19 -7.61
CA ASP A 168 -23.24 -3.82 -6.38
C ASP A 168 -22.69 -3.12 -5.13
N LEU A 169 -21.38 -2.84 -5.13
CA LEU A 169 -20.73 -2.15 -4.02
C LEU A 169 -21.19 -0.69 -3.88
N VAL A 170 -21.42 0.01 -4.99
CA VAL A 170 -22.05 1.35 -4.97
C VAL A 170 -23.44 1.29 -4.34
N SER A 171 -24.25 0.29 -4.69
CA SER A 171 -25.57 0.08 -4.07
C SER A 171 -25.48 -0.22 -2.57
N ASP A 172 -24.47 -0.99 -2.15
CA ASP A 172 -24.27 -1.33 -0.74
C ASP A 172 -23.88 -0.12 0.10
N ILE A 173 -23.06 0.78 -0.46
CA ILE A 173 -22.69 2.04 0.19
C ILE A 173 -23.94 2.87 0.48
N GLU A 174 -24.89 3.00 -0.46
CA GLU A 174 -26.16 3.70 -0.22
C GLU A 174 -27.05 2.97 0.81
N LYS A 175 -27.17 1.64 0.74
CA LYS A 175 -27.92 0.86 1.73
C LYS A 175 -27.37 1.06 3.14
N LEU A 176 -26.05 1.10 3.29
CA LEU A 176 -25.40 1.36 4.57
C LEU A 176 -25.66 2.79 5.04
N ARG A 177 -25.53 3.78 4.14
CA ARG A 177 -25.81 5.20 4.43
C ARG A 177 -27.24 5.38 4.96
N GLU A 178 -28.22 4.77 4.29
CA GLU A 178 -29.64 4.82 4.67
C GLU A 178 -29.93 4.08 5.98
N HIS A 179 -29.38 2.86 6.15
CA HIS A 179 -29.49 2.08 7.39
C HIS A 179 -29.00 2.86 8.60
N LEU A 180 -27.87 3.55 8.46
CA LEU A 180 -27.27 4.38 9.50
C LEU A 180 -27.90 5.78 9.63
N LYS A 181 -28.89 6.09 8.79
CA LYS A 181 -29.63 7.37 8.73
C LYS A 181 -28.72 8.58 8.53
N ILE A 182 -27.74 8.44 7.65
CA ILE A 182 -26.76 9.49 7.33
C ILE A 182 -27.23 10.22 6.06
N PRO A 183 -27.54 11.53 6.08
CA PRO A 183 -28.00 12.23 4.88
C PRO A 183 -26.92 12.34 3.80
N GLU A 184 -25.73 12.78 4.22
CA GLU A 184 -24.54 13.01 3.40
C GLU A 184 -23.32 12.68 4.26
N TRP A 185 -22.19 12.32 3.66
CA TRP A 185 -20.96 12.00 4.37
C TRP A 185 -19.70 12.34 3.59
N GLN A 186 -18.56 12.39 4.28
CA GLN A 186 -17.26 12.44 3.65
C GLN A 186 -16.89 11.03 3.15
N VAL A 187 -16.19 10.92 2.02
CA VAL A 187 -15.71 9.65 1.48
C VAL A 187 -14.18 9.62 1.53
N PHE A 188 -13.63 8.58 2.14
CA PHE A 188 -12.20 8.33 2.21
C PHE A 188 -11.89 7.00 1.52
N GLY A 189 -10.97 6.98 0.56
CA GLY A 189 -10.62 5.74 -0.14
C GLY A 189 -9.24 5.78 -0.76
N GLY A 190 -8.50 4.67 -0.70
CA GLY A 190 -7.19 4.56 -1.34
C GLY A 190 -6.97 3.24 -2.06
N SER A 191 -6.09 3.23 -3.07
CA SER A 191 -5.94 2.10 -4.00
C SER A 191 -7.27 1.81 -4.71
N TRP A 192 -7.74 0.57 -4.79
CA TRP A 192 -9.12 0.24 -5.15
C TRP A 192 -10.18 1.05 -4.40
N GLY A 193 -9.95 1.40 -3.14
CA GLY A 193 -10.84 2.28 -2.39
C GLY A 193 -11.00 3.66 -3.05
N SER A 194 -9.97 4.15 -3.77
CA SER A 194 -10.07 5.36 -4.58
C SER A 194 -10.91 5.16 -5.85
N THR A 195 -10.81 3.99 -6.50
CA THR A 195 -11.67 3.59 -7.61
C THR A 195 -13.14 3.58 -7.18
N LEU A 196 -13.44 2.96 -6.04
CA LEU A 196 -14.79 2.89 -5.51
C LEU A 196 -15.29 4.26 -5.01
N ALA A 197 -14.42 5.06 -4.38
CA ALA A 197 -14.75 6.43 -3.95
C ALA A 197 -15.14 7.32 -5.13
N LEU A 198 -14.36 7.30 -6.21
CA LEU A 198 -14.65 8.02 -7.45
C LEU A 198 -15.97 7.54 -8.05
N THR A 199 -16.16 6.23 -8.17
CA THR A 199 -17.38 5.66 -8.76
C THR A 199 -18.62 6.04 -7.98
N TYR A 200 -18.58 5.89 -6.66
CA TYR A 200 -19.68 6.25 -5.76
C TYR A 200 -20.00 7.74 -5.86
N SER A 201 -18.98 8.60 -5.80
CA SER A 201 -19.16 10.05 -5.83
C SER A 201 -19.66 10.55 -7.18
N GLN A 202 -19.27 9.91 -8.29
CA GLN A 202 -19.80 10.21 -9.63
C GLN A 202 -21.25 9.76 -9.82
N SER A 203 -21.69 8.76 -9.05
CA SER A 203 -23.06 8.23 -9.09
C SER A 203 -24.00 8.99 -8.15
N HIS A 204 -23.48 9.44 -7.01
CA HIS A 204 -24.21 10.10 -5.93
C HIS A 204 -23.50 11.38 -5.45
N PRO A 205 -23.25 12.36 -6.33
CA PRO A 205 -22.45 13.55 -5.99
C PRO A 205 -23.10 14.39 -4.87
N ASP A 206 -24.43 14.36 -4.76
CA ASP A 206 -25.21 15.06 -3.74
C ASP A 206 -25.13 14.40 -2.35
N LYS A 207 -24.51 13.23 -2.22
CA LYS A 207 -24.32 12.52 -0.93
C LYS A 207 -22.94 12.73 -0.33
N VAL A 208 -22.06 13.47 -1.01
CA VAL A 208 -20.64 13.53 -0.70
C VAL A 208 -20.21 14.93 -0.28
N THR A 209 -19.86 15.07 1.00
CA THR A 209 -19.45 16.35 1.60
C THR A 209 -17.97 16.70 1.37
N GLY A 210 -17.15 15.71 1.04
CA GLY A 210 -15.72 15.85 0.80
C GLY A 210 -15.07 14.50 0.44
N LEU A 211 -13.91 14.55 -0.21
CA LEU A 211 -13.19 13.37 -0.71
C LEU A 211 -11.71 13.39 -0.29
N VAL A 212 -11.23 12.29 0.25
CA VAL A 212 -9.80 12.05 0.49
C VAL A 212 -9.40 10.78 -0.26
N LEU A 213 -8.55 10.94 -1.26
CA LEU A 213 -8.13 9.88 -2.17
C LEU A 213 -6.63 9.61 -2.02
N ARG A 214 -6.22 8.33 -2.10
CA ARG A 214 -4.79 7.95 -2.07
C ARG A 214 -4.45 6.84 -3.04
N GLY A 215 -3.26 6.88 -3.64
CA GLY A 215 -2.79 5.75 -4.47
C GLY A 215 -3.76 5.51 -5.61
N ILE A 216 -3.93 6.52 -6.47
CA ILE A 216 -5.04 6.60 -7.44
C ILE A 216 -4.99 5.42 -8.39
N PHE A 217 -6.07 4.66 -8.39
CA PHE A 217 -6.28 3.53 -9.29
C PHE A 217 -7.51 3.77 -10.14
N LEU A 218 -7.32 3.91 -11.44
CA LEU A 218 -8.41 4.18 -12.40
C LEU A 218 -8.83 2.93 -13.16
N LEU A 219 -8.17 1.79 -12.89
CA LEU A 219 -8.51 0.47 -13.41
C LEU A 219 -8.42 0.37 -14.94
N ARG A 220 -7.67 1.27 -15.58
CA ARG A 220 -7.37 1.21 -17.01
C ARG A 220 -6.49 0.02 -17.32
N LYS A 221 -6.61 -0.55 -18.51
CA LYS A 221 -5.80 -1.68 -18.97
C LYS A 221 -4.30 -1.43 -18.77
N LYS A 222 -3.81 -0.22 -19.05
CA LYS A 222 -2.39 0.12 -18.88
C LYS A 222 -1.89 0.04 -17.42
N GLU A 223 -2.78 0.19 -16.44
CA GLU A 223 -2.44 0.05 -15.01
C GLU A 223 -2.40 -1.43 -14.61
N ILE A 224 -3.35 -2.22 -15.11
CA ILE A 224 -3.36 -3.68 -14.92
C ILE A 224 -2.14 -4.32 -15.60
N ASP A 225 -1.85 -3.95 -16.84
CA ASP A 225 -0.70 -4.45 -17.59
C ASP A 225 0.62 -4.08 -16.91
N TRP A 226 0.71 -2.86 -16.39
CA TRP A 226 1.87 -2.41 -15.64
C TRP A 226 2.15 -3.33 -14.45
N PHE A 227 1.14 -3.63 -13.63
CA PHE A 227 1.39 -4.33 -12.37
C PHE A 227 1.34 -5.86 -12.48
N TYR A 228 0.50 -6.41 -13.34
CA TYR A 228 0.27 -7.87 -13.44
C TYR A 228 0.72 -8.49 -14.76
N GLU A 229 1.20 -7.73 -15.74
CA GLU A 229 1.72 -8.27 -17.01
C GLU A 229 3.21 -7.95 -17.21
N GLY A 230 3.92 -7.64 -16.12
CA GLY A 230 5.39 -7.59 -16.07
C GLY A 230 6.03 -6.20 -16.16
N GLY A 231 5.27 -5.11 -16.16
CA GLY A 231 5.84 -3.76 -16.12
C GLY A 231 6.63 -3.48 -14.83
N ALA A 232 6.00 -3.66 -13.68
CA ALA A 232 6.60 -3.47 -12.35
C ALA A 232 7.71 -4.51 -12.05
N ALA A 233 7.74 -5.64 -12.76
CA ALA A 233 8.80 -6.65 -12.65
C ALA A 233 10.19 -6.09 -13.05
N ALA A 234 10.24 -5.00 -13.82
CA ALA A 234 11.49 -4.31 -14.12
C ALA A 234 12.13 -3.67 -12.87
N ILE A 235 11.35 -3.45 -11.81
CA ILE A 235 11.80 -2.88 -10.53
C ILE A 235 12.01 -4.00 -9.49
N PHE A 236 11.11 -4.99 -9.45
CA PHE A 236 11.11 -6.08 -8.48
C PHE A 236 11.17 -7.47 -9.16
N PRO A 237 12.26 -7.81 -9.86
CA PRO A 237 12.37 -9.10 -10.53
C PRO A 237 12.34 -10.26 -9.53
N ASP A 238 12.99 -10.11 -8.38
CA ASP A 238 13.02 -11.09 -7.29
C ASP A 238 11.65 -11.40 -6.68
N ALA A 239 10.79 -10.39 -6.49
CA ALA A 239 9.41 -10.59 -6.06
C ALA A 239 8.51 -11.13 -7.19
N TRP A 240 8.84 -10.82 -8.45
CA TRP A 240 8.07 -11.25 -9.61
C TRP A 240 8.26 -12.73 -9.95
N GLU A 241 9.46 -13.29 -9.74
CA GLU A 241 9.77 -14.68 -10.11
C GLU A 241 8.80 -15.71 -9.50
N PRO A 242 8.49 -15.69 -8.18
CA PRO A 242 7.51 -16.61 -7.60
C PRO A 242 6.10 -16.46 -8.17
N PHE A 243 5.68 -15.25 -8.52
CA PHE A 243 4.39 -14.99 -9.17
C PHE A 243 4.39 -15.55 -10.60
N ARG A 244 5.42 -15.22 -11.38
CA ARG A 244 5.59 -15.69 -12.76
C ARG A 244 5.67 -17.21 -12.84
N ASP A 245 6.46 -17.84 -11.97
CA ASP A 245 6.85 -19.25 -12.08
C ASP A 245 5.79 -20.22 -11.58
N LEU A 246 4.77 -19.74 -10.87
CA LEU A 246 3.55 -20.51 -10.64
C LEU A 246 2.79 -20.79 -11.96
N ILE A 247 2.95 -19.94 -12.96
CA ILE A 247 2.29 -20.06 -14.26
C ILE A 247 3.20 -20.79 -15.25
N PRO A 248 2.74 -21.90 -15.88
CA PRO A 248 3.42 -22.59 -16.97
C PRO A 248 3.77 -21.65 -18.11
N GLU A 249 4.92 -21.85 -18.74
CA GLU A 249 5.46 -20.94 -19.77
C GLU A 249 4.50 -20.67 -20.92
N ASP A 250 3.71 -21.66 -21.35
CA ASP A 250 2.72 -21.57 -22.42
C ASP A 250 1.45 -20.78 -22.03
N GLU A 251 1.21 -20.55 -20.74
CA GLU A 251 0.11 -19.74 -20.23
C GLU A 251 0.52 -18.29 -19.88
N ARG A 252 1.80 -17.92 -19.99
CA ARG A 252 2.34 -16.58 -19.62
C ARG A 252 2.01 -15.45 -20.60
N GLY A 253 1.10 -15.69 -21.55
CA GLY A 253 0.60 -14.65 -22.48
C GLY A 253 -0.38 -13.67 -21.83
N SER A 254 -0.98 -14.03 -20.69
CA SER A 254 -1.71 -13.12 -19.81
C SER A 254 -1.78 -13.72 -18.41
N PHE A 255 -1.03 -13.17 -17.48
CA PHE A 255 -1.01 -13.65 -16.10
C PHE A 255 -2.37 -13.45 -15.42
N VAL A 256 -3.07 -12.35 -15.69
CA VAL A 256 -4.41 -12.12 -15.11
C VAL A 256 -5.37 -13.26 -15.47
N ASN A 257 -5.39 -13.70 -16.74
CA ASN A 257 -6.22 -14.82 -17.17
C ASN A 257 -5.73 -16.17 -16.63
N ALA A 258 -4.41 -16.38 -16.62
CA ALA A 258 -3.82 -17.62 -16.10
C ALA A 258 -4.08 -17.81 -14.60
N TYR A 259 -4.01 -16.73 -13.82
CA TYR A 259 -4.40 -16.73 -12.42
C TYR A 259 -5.91 -16.91 -12.25
N SER A 260 -6.74 -16.28 -13.09
CA SER A 260 -8.20 -16.46 -13.03
C SER A 260 -8.62 -17.93 -13.12
N LYS A 261 -7.99 -18.70 -14.02
CA LYS A 261 -8.18 -20.15 -14.16
C LYS A 261 -7.88 -20.90 -12.85
N ARG A 262 -6.80 -20.53 -12.15
CA ARG A 262 -6.36 -21.21 -10.92
C ARG A 262 -7.19 -20.80 -9.70
N LEU A 263 -7.46 -19.50 -9.58
CA LEU A 263 -8.26 -18.90 -8.51
C LEU A 263 -9.73 -19.35 -8.53
N ASN A 264 -10.20 -19.94 -9.62
CA ASN A 264 -11.54 -20.53 -9.76
C ASN A 264 -11.50 -22.05 -10.03
N SER A 265 -10.38 -22.71 -9.76
CA SER A 265 -10.24 -24.18 -9.88
C SER A 265 -11.19 -24.91 -8.93
N ALA A 266 -11.70 -26.09 -9.28
CA ALA A 266 -12.41 -26.92 -8.31
C ALA A 266 -11.48 -27.51 -7.23
N ASP A 267 -10.17 -27.51 -7.48
CA ASP A 267 -9.14 -27.94 -6.54
C ASP A 267 -8.71 -26.77 -5.64
N MET A 268 -8.95 -26.92 -4.34
CA MET A 268 -8.64 -25.90 -3.33
C MET A 268 -7.13 -25.67 -3.16
N GLU A 269 -6.29 -26.69 -3.34
CA GLU A 269 -4.84 -26.51 -3.22
C GLU A 269 -4.30 -25.63 -4.34
N ILE A 270 -4.84 -25.80 -5.57
CA ILE A 270 -4.53 -24.93 -6.70
C ILE A 270 -5.00 -23.49 -6.43
N GLN A 271 -6.22 -23.32 -5.89
CA GLN A 271 -6.74 -22.00 -5.54
C GLN A 271 -5.85 -21.31 -4.51
N TYR A 272 -5.52 -21.98 -3.40
CA TYR A 272 -4.71 -21.38 -2.33
C TYR A 272 -3.27 -21.08 -2.77
N ALA A 273 -2.65 -21.96 -3.56
CA ALA A 273 -1.31 -21.70 -4.11
C ALA A 273 -1.30 -20.45 -4.99
N ALA A 274 -2.30 -20.29 -5.87
CA ALA A 274 -2.46 -19.09 -6.69
C ALA A 274 -2.78 -17.86 -5.85
N ALA A 275 -3.66 -17.98 -4.87
CA ALA A 275 -4.05 -16.89 -3.98
C ALA A 275 -2.87 -16.32 -3.20
N ARG A 276 -2.03 -17.18 -2.60
CA ARG A 276 -0.81 -16.76 -1.89
C ARG A 276 0.18 -16.08 -2.82
N ALA A 277 0.45 -16.65 -4.00
CA ALA A 277 1.42 -16.07 -4.94
C ALA A 277 0.97 -14.68 -5.43
N TRP A 278 -0.31 -14.55 -5.78
CA TRP A 278 -0.92 -13.28 -6.18
C TRP A 278 -0.85 -12.24 -5.06
N THR A 279 -1.27 -12.60 -3.85
CA THR A 279 -1.30 -11.68 -2.71
C THR A 279 0.11 -11.26 -2.28
N LYS A 280 1.07 -12.20 -2.25
CA LYS A 280 2.46 -11.89 -1.89
C LYS A 280 3.14 -10.94 -2.87
N TRP A 281 2.86 -11.06 -4.16
CA TRP A 281 3.36 -10.12 -5.17
C TRP A 281 3.03 -8.68 -4.77
N GLU A 282 1.78 -8.39 -4.46
CA GLU A 282 1.38 -7.05 -4.05
C GLU A 282 1.94 -6.63 -2.69
N MET A 283 1.93 -7.53 -1.71
CA MET A 283 2.45 -7.21 -0.38
C MET A 283 3.96 -6.90 -0.37
N MET A 284 4.73 -7.50 -1.29
CA MET A 284 6.16 -7.24 -1.45
C MET A 284 6.47 -5.89 -2.09
N THR A 285 5.52 -5.31 -2.83
CA THR A 285 5.73 -4.08 -3.62
C THR A 285 4.95 -2.87 -3.09
N ALA A 286 4.16 -3.03 -2.03
CA ALA A 286 3.28 -1.98 -1.51
C ALA A 286 4.03 -0.85 -0.77
N TYR A 287 5.29 -1.03 -0.39
CA TYR A 287 6.10 -0.03 0.32
C TYR A 287 7.36 0.30 -0.47
N LEU A 288 7.91 1.51 -0.28
CA LEU A 288 9.19 1.91 -0.85
C LEU A 288 10.32 1.01 -0.35
N ILE A 289 10.33 0.75 0.96
CA ILE A 289 11.18 -0.26 1.59
C ILE A 289 10.26 -1.42 2.01
N PRO A 290 10.49 -2.66 1.54
CA PRO A 290 9.61 -3.79 1.82
C PRO A 290 9.32 -3.95 3.32
N SER A 291 8.03 -4.15 3.65
CA SER A 291 7.56 -4.34 5.02
C SER A 291 7.33 -5.82 5.28
N GLU A 292 8.13 -6.42 6.17
CA GLU A 292 7.96 -7.83 6.56
C GLU A 292 6.57 -8.12 7.14
N GLU A 293 6.01 -7.16 7.90
CA GLU A 293 4.65 -7.28 8.44
C GLU A 293 3.61 -7.34 7.33
N SER A 294 3.76 -6.51 6.29
CA SER A 294 2.87 -6.53 5.13
C SER A 294 2.99 -7.86 4.37
N ILE A 295 4.22 -8.33 4.14
CA ILE A 295 4.48 -9.58 3.39
C ILE A 295 3.86 -10.79 4.10
N LYS A 296 3.94 -10.85 5.44
CA LYS A 296 3.35 -11.94 6.24
C LYS A 296 1.83 -12.04 6.10
N ARG A 297 1.12 -10.97 5.72
CA ARG A 297 -0.33 -11.08 5.43
C ARG A 297 -0.60 -12.03 4.27
N GLY A 298 0.30 -12.13 3.29
CA GLY A 298 0.18 -13.07 2.18
C GLY A 298 0.39 -14.54 2.56
N ASP A 299 0.72 -14.84 3.83
CA ASP A 299 0.76 -16.21 4.36
C ASP A 299 -0.59 -16.66 4.95
N ASP A 300 -1.52 -15.73 5.18
CA ASP A 300 -2.88 -16.06 5.64
C ASP A 300 -3.73 -16.52 4.45
N ASP A 301 -4.10 -17.79 4.46
CA ASP A 301 -4.87 -18.42 3.38
C ASP A 301 -6.29 -17.84 3.25
N MET A 302 -6.94 -17.49 4.35
CA MET A 302 -8.29 -16.90 4.30
C MET A 302 -8.23 -15.52 3.66
N PHE A 303 -7.33 -14.67 4.15
CA PHE A 303 -7.10 -13.35 3.58
C PHE A 303 -6.69 -13.44 2.10
N SER A 304 -5.67 -14.24 1.79
CA SER A 304 -5.14 -14.36 0.43
C SER A 304 -6.19 -14.88 -0.54
N LEU A 305 -7.04 -15.82 -0.12
CA LEU A 305 -8.10 -16.36 -0.97
C LEU A 305 -9.14 -15.29 -1.32
N ALA A 306 -9.67 -14.55 -0.34
CA ALA A 306 -10.62 -13.48 -0.61
C ALA A 306 -9.97 -12.36 -1.45
N PHE A 307 -8.78 -11.93 -1.05
CA PHE A 307 -8.02 -10.88 -1.72
C PHE A 307 -7.80 -11.20 -3.20
N ALA A 308 -7.08 -12.30 -3.48
CA ALA A 308 -6.71 -12.64 -4.85
C ALA A 308 -7.91 -12.98 -5.74
N ARG A 309 -8.91 -13.72 -5.22
CA ARG A 309 -10.08 -14.11 -6.04
C ARG A 309 -10.91 -12.89 -6.41
N ILE A 310 -11.19 -12.01 -5.46
CA ILE A 310 -12.00 -10.81 -5.71
C ILE A 310 -11.21 -9.84 -6.57
N GLU A 311 -9.94 -9.58 -6.26
CA GLU A 311 -9.10 -8.69 -7.05
C GLU A 311 -9.00 -9.11 -8.52
N ASN A 312 -8.62 -10.37 -8.77
CA ASN A 312 -8.57 -10.92 -10.12
C ASN A 312 -9.94 -10.85 -10.82
N HIS A 313 -11.04 -11.13 -10.10
CA HIS A 313 -12.40 -11.05 -10.63
C HIS A 313 -12.75 -9.65 -11.15
N TYR A 314 -12.37 -8.60 -10.43
CA TYR A 314 -12.60 -7.24 -10.90
C TYR A 314 -11.73 -6.91 -12.12
N PHE A 315 -10.50 -7.41 -12.17
CA PHE A 315 -9.58 -7.10 -13.27
C PHE A 315 -9.96 -7.80 -14.58
N ILE A 316 -10.34 -9.08 -14.54
CA ILE A 316 -10.82 -9.78 -15.75
C ILE A 316 -12.08 -9.13 -16.33
N ASN A 317 -12.90 -8.52 -15.47
CA ASN A 317 -14.13 -7.83 -15.84
C ASN A 317 -13.94 -6.33 -16.06
N LYS A 318 -12.70 -5.83 -16.11
CA LYS A 318 -12.38 -4.40 -16.35
C LYS A 318 -13.11 -3.46 -15.39
N GLY A 319 -13.24 -3.86 -14.13
CA GLY A 319 -13.95 -3.12 -13.09
C GLY A 319 -15.44 -2.93 -13.37
N PHE A 320 -16.03 -3.69 -14.30
CA PHE A 320 -17.43 -3.56 -14.74
C PHE A 320 -17.77 -2.17 -15.32
N PHE A 321 -16.76 -1.44 -15.78
CA PHE A 321 -16.95 -0.14 -16.40
C PHE A 321 -17.26 -0.27 -17.89
N PRO A 322 -18.07 0.65 -18.45
CA PRO A 322 -18.42 0.63 -19.87
C PRO A 322 -17.25 1.05 -20.78
N SER A 323 -16.25 1.75 -20.24
CA SER A 323 -15.04 2.17 -20.98
C SER A 323 -13.82 2.16 -20.07
N ASP A 324 -12.63 2.07 -20.68
CA ASP A 324 -11.34 2.10 -19.97
C ASP A 324 -11.15 3.44 -19.24
N SER A 325 -11.54 4.55 -19.87
CA SER A 325 -11.42 5.91 -19.34
C SER A 325 -12.58 6.35 -18.44
N TYR A 326 -13.53 5.46 -18.12
CA TYR A 326 -14.82 5.81 -17.49
C TYR A 326 -14.69 6.77 -16.31
N LEU A 327 -13.78 6.50 -15.38
CA LEU A 327 -13.61 7.33 -14.18
C LEU A 327 -13.06 8.73 -14.50
N LEU A 328 -12.21 8.88 -15.52
CA LEU A 328 -11.73 10.19 -15.96
C LEU A 328 -12.82 10.96 -16.70
N ASP A 329 -13.56 10.27 -17.57
CA ASP A 329 -14.62 10.87 -18.40
C ASP A 329 -15.79 11.42 -17.56
N ASN A 330 -15.92 10.97 -16.31
CA ASN A 330 -17.00 11.36 -15.40
C ASN A 330 -16.55 12.33 -14.28
N VAL A 331 -15.30 12.81 -14.30
CA VAL A 331 -14.77 13.71 -13.26
C VAL A 331 -15.58 15.00 -13.11
N ASP A 332 -16.09 15.57 -14.20
CA ASP A 332 -16.84 16.84 -14.16
C ASP A 332 -18.06 16.79 -13.21
N LYS A 333 -18.63 15.61 -12.99
CA LYS A 333 -19.75 15.41 -12.05
C LYS A 333 -19.39 15.72 -10.61
N ILE A 334 -18.11 15.63 -10.25
CA ILE A 334 -17.63 15.73 -8.86
C ILE A 334 -16.64 16.88 -8.64
N ARG A 335 -16.32 17.67 -9.67
CA ARG A 335 -15.29 18.73 -9.57
C ARG A 335 -15.53 19.76 -8.48
N HIS A 336 -16.80 19.97 -8.13
CA HIS A 336 -17.25 20.90 -7.10
C HIS A 336 -17.03 20.38 -5.66
N ILE A 337 -16.70 19.09 -5.48
CA ILE A 337 -16.49 18.48 -4.15
C ILE A 337 -15.07 18.78 -3.67
N ASN A 338 -14.94 19.29 -2.44
CA ASN A 338 -13.64 19.51 -1.81
C ASN A 338 -12.86 18.19 -1.71
N THR A 339 -11.74 18.12 -2.44
CA THR A 339 -11.02 16.86 -2.63
C THR A 339 -9.53 17.04 -2.40
N THR A 340 -8.91 16.08 -1.70
CA THR A 340 -7.46 15.93 -1.64
C THR A 340 -7.04 14.59 -2.23
N ILE A 341 -6.06 14.61 -3.14
CA ILE A 341 -5.42 13.44 -3.74
C ILE A 341 -4.00 13.33 -3.20
N VAL A 342 -3.69 12.23 -2.52
CA VAL A 342 -2.36 11.93 -1.97
C VAL A 342 -1.72 10.79 -2.75
N GLN A 343 -0.52 10.99 -3.32
CA GLN A 343 0.16 9.99 -4.13
C GLN A 343 1.62 9.83 -3.73
N GLY A 344 2.07 8.59 -3.54
CA GLY A 344 3.49 8.27 -3.42
C GLY A 344 4.18 8.38 -4.77
N ARG A 345 5.34 9.06 -4.82
CA ARG A 345 6.12 9.20 -6.06
C ARG A 345 6.55 7.86 -6.63
N TYR A 346 6.90 6.91 -5.75
CA TYR A 346 7.39 5.58 -6.10
C TYR A 346 6.34 4.50 -5.85
N ASP A 347 5.06 4.88 -5.90
CA ASP A 347 3.96 3.91 -5.90
C ASP A 347 4.05 3.04 -7.16
N VAL A 348 4.40 1.77 -6.98
CA VAL A 348 4.53 0.79 -8.07
C VAL A 348 3.27 -0.06 -8.26
N CYS A 349 2.38 -0.12 -7.27
CA CYS A 349 1.10 -0.83 -7.40
C CYS A 349 0.13 0.00 -8.25
N CYS A 350 0.03 1.29 -7.94
CA CYS A 350 -0.79 2.26 -8.65
C CYS A 350 0.12 3.38 -9.17
N PRO A 351 0.71 3.22 -10.37
CA PRO A 351 1.77 4.11 -10.83
C PRO A 351 1.30 5.57 -10.89
N MET A 352 2.19 6.48 -10.48
CA MET A 352 1.99 7.94 -10.40
C MET A 352 1.32 8.57 -11.63
N MET A 353 1.43 7.94 -12.82
CA MET A 353 0.73 8.36 -14.04
C MET A 353 -0.79 8.49 -13.85
N SER A 354 -1.42 7.64 -13.04
CA SER A 354 -2.87 7.66 -12.82
C SER A 354 -3.31 8.86 -11.99
N ALA A 355 -2.61 9.13 -10.89
CA ALA A 355 -2.86 10.32 -10.09
C ALA A 355 -2.57 11.61 -10.89
N TRP A 356 -1.54 11.61 -11.74
CA TRP A 356 -1.24 12.73 -12.63
C TRP A 356 -2.34 12.97 -13.68
N ASP A 357 -2.87 11.91 -14.28
CA ASP A 357 -3.99 12.00 -15.23
C ASP A 357 -5.26 12.53 -14.54
N LEU A 358 -5.58 12.04 -13.34
CA LEU A 358 -6.72 12.53 -12.56
C LEU A 358 -6.54 13.99 -12.14
N HIS A 359 -5.36 14.38 -11.68
CA HIS A 359 -5.05 15.78 -11.30
C HIS A 359 -5.24 16.74 -12.48
N LYS A 360 -4.83 16.37 -13.70
CA LYS A 360 -5.06 17.18 -14.90
C LYS A 360 -6.55 17.31 -15.24
N ALA A 361 -7.33 16.25 -15.06
CA ALA A 361 -8.78 16.26 -15.30
C ALA A 361 -9.56 16.99 -14.19
N TRP A 362 -8.99 17.08 -12.99
CA TRP A 362 -9.60 17.66 -11.80
C TRP A 362 -8.72 18.75 -11.16
N PRO A 363 -8.57 19.92 -11.81
CA PRO A 363 -7.68 20.98 -11.33
C PRO A 363 -8.09 21.61 -10.00
N GLU A 364 -9.35 21.46 -9.57
CA GLU A 364 -9.86 21.93 -8.27
C GLU A 364 -9.39 21.07 -7.09
N ALA A 365 -9.02 19.82 -7.33
CA ALA A 365 -8.57 18.93 -6.26
C ALA A 365 -7.15 19.33 -5.78
N GLU A 366 -6.96 19.36 -4.46
CA GLU A 366 -5.64 19.52 -3.88
C GLU A 366 -4.80 18.27 -4.20
N PHE A 367 -3.65 18.45 -4.83
CA PHE A 367 -2.77 17.34 -5.20
C PHE A 367 -1.48 17.33 -4.39
N LYS A 368 -1.29 16.27 -3.60
CA LYS A 368 -0.12 16.07 -2.73
C LYS A 368 0.70 14.88 -3.22
N ILE A 369 1.96 15.16 -3.55
CA ILE A 369 2.93 14.14 -3.93
C ILE A 369 3.89 13.95 -2.78
N VAL A 370 3.91 12.74 -2.21
CA VAL A 370 4.88 12.35 -1.19
C VAL A 370 6.11 11.79 -1.91
N ARG A 371 7.23 12.51 -1.79
CA ARG A 371 8.40 12.31 -2.67
C ARG A 371 9.14 11.01 -2.42
N ASP A 372 9.09 10.50 -1.22
CA ASP A 372 9.87 9.38 -0.68
C ASP A 372 8.96 8.26 -0.15
N ALA A 373 7.84 7.99 -0.83
CA ALA A 373 6.90 6.94 -0.43
C ALA A 373 6.45 6.06 -1.60
N GLY A 374 6.15 4.80 -1.26
CA GLY A 374 5.51 3.82 -2.13
C GLY A 374 3.98 3.93 -2.11
N HIS A 375 3.31 2.78 -2.13
CA HIS A 375 1.85 2.70 -2.28
C HIS A 375 1.09 2.86 -0.95
N SER A 376 1.55 2.19 0.11
CA SER A 376 0.81 1.96 1.34
C SER A 376 0.36 3.25 2.03
N ALA A 377 -0.85 3.23 2.60
CA ALA A 377 -1.33 4.32 3.45
C ALA A 377 -0.48 4.52 4.72
N ASN A 378 0.28 3.49 5.13
CA ASN A 378 1.09 3.49 6.35
C ASN A 378 2.53 3.99 6.11
N GLU A 379 2.87 4.38 4.88
CA GLU A 379 4.11 5.13 4.63
C GLU A 379 4.06 6.45 5.40
N ARG A 380 5.13 6.81 6.13
CA ARG A 380 5.14 7.96 7.05
C ARG A 380 4.58 9.24 6.41
N GLY A 381 5.08 9.58 5.21
CA GLY A 381 4.63 10.78 4.50
C GLY A 381 3.20 10.68 3.97
N ILE A 382 2.76 9.50 3.54
CA ILE A 382 1.38 9.26 3.08
C ILE A 382 0.41 9.38 4.24
N THR A 383 0.70 8.71 5.36
CA THR A 383 -0.08 8.82 6.60
C THR A 383 -0.24 10.28 7.01
N ALA A 384 0.86 11.04 7.00
CA ALA A 384 0.85 12.45 7.39
C ALA A 384 -0.06 13.31 6.52
N GLU A 385 -0.02 13.14 5.20
CA GLU A 385 -0.90 13.90 4.29
C GLU A 385 -2.35 13.43 4.34
N LEU A 386 -2.61 12.15 4.60
CA LEU A 386 -3.98 11.63 4.78
C LEU A 386 -4.65 12.21 6.03
N VAL A 387 -3.95 12.25 7.17
CA VAL A 387 -4.45 12.88 8.40
C VAL A 387 -4.64 14.38 8.17
N ALA A 388 -3.66 15.05 7.57
CA ALA A 388 -3.76 16.48 7.29
C ALA A 388 -4.93 16.82 6.34
N ALA A 389 -5.23 15.97 5.36
CA ALA A 389 -6.37 16.14 4.47
C ALA A 389 -7.71 16.11 5.22
N ASN A 390 -7.88 15.16 6.15
CA ASN A 390 -9.06 15.12 7.02
C ASN A 390 -9.14 16.37 7.92
N GLU A 391 -8.02 16.81 8.49
CA GLU A 391 -7.99 18.03 9.31
C GLU A 391 -8.38 19.29 8.50
N ARG A 392 -7.95 19.40 7.24
CA ARG A 392 -8.37 20.49 6.34
C ARG A 392 -9.87 20.45 6.07
N LEU A 393 -10.42 19.28 5.74
CA LEU A 393 -11.86 19.12 5.49
C LEU A 393 -12.68 19.44 6.75
N LYS A 394 -12.26 18.96 7.93
CA LYS A 394 -12.85 19.33 9.23
C LYS A 394 -12.92 20.85 9.40
N ASN A 395 -11.82 21.56 9.14
CA ASN A 395 -11.78 23.02 9.27
C ASN A 395 -12.72 23.72 8.27
N ILE A 396 -12.80 23.23 7.02
CA ILE A 396 -13.74 23.75 6.02
C ILE A 396 -15.20 23.58 6.48
N ILE A 397 -15.54 22.41 7.02
CA ILE A 397 -16.91 22.10 7.50
C ILE A 397 -17.28 22.97 8.70
N ARG A 398 -16.37 23.10 9.68
CA ARG A 398 -16.57 23.96 10.86
C ARG A 398 -16.77 25.43 10.51
N ASN A 399 -16.15 25.91 9.44
CA ASN A 399 -16.29 27.32 9.01
C ASN A 399 -17.57 27.58 8.19
N LYS A 400 -18.28 26.53 7.74
CA LYS A 400 -19.55 26.63 7.02
C LYS A 400 -20.77 26.47 7.94
N SER A 401 -20.57 25.87 9.12
CA SER A 401 -21.59 25.66 10.16
C SER A 401 -21.64 26.86 11.10
#